data_AF-A0A951XEM3-F1
#
_entry.id   AF-A0A951XEM3-F1
#
_cell.length_a   1.000
_cell.length_b   1.000
_cell.length_c   1.000
_cell.angle_alpha   90.00
_cell.angle_beta   90.00
_cell.angle_gamma   90.00
#
_symmetry.space_group_name_H-M   'P 1'
#
loop_
_entity.id
_entity.type
_entity.pdbx_description
1 polymer ?
#
loop_
_entity_poly.entity_id
_entity_poly.type
_entity_poly.pdbx_seq_one_letter_code
_entity_poly.pdbx_strand_id
1 'polypeptide(L)'
;MISFATLDDPTRLEVRVPAVNNGRFRIKRRDNPFSFGRSFAATTEEFSRDVYVEWQIGYDVTLADIRSSKKHTTLSHLRFTGDNGNEKSPYELSELFYNAVVSGLISRQTVDDLLDRFAAIEAFLDDRKIAVGPLTPVSINGIGFQQTSIALPSYFMPLPQCGMQIEVSVQKQQYAAGVQPMVYLCIPIGSFENGPSFLGHRAKSKDKLRLMLDVERVEVLVALFRVFSMCSKAHRHDVQEILSVIKGC
;
A
#
# COMPACT_ATOMS: atom_id res chain seq x y z
N MET A 1 6.66 -4.36 12.66
CA MET A 1 6.31 -3.00 13.09
C MET A 1 7.13 -2.00 12.29
N ILE A 2 6.45 -1.04 11.66
CA ILE A 2 7.05 0.16 11.08
C ILE A 2 7.48 1.04 12.25
N SER A 3 8.64 1.67 12.13
CA SER A 3 9.04 2.73 13.06
C SER A 3 9.35 3.97 12.24
N PHE A 4 8.84 5.09 12.71
CA PHE A 4 9.11 6.41 12.15
C PHE A 4 10.27 7.02 12.93
N ALA A 5 11.21 7.63 12.22
CA ALA A 5 12.15 8.55 12.82
C ALA A 5 11.92 9.90 12.16
N THR A 6 11.48 10.88 12.94
CA THR A 6 11.71 12.29 12.60
C THR A 6 13.21 12.48 12.68
N LEU A 7 13.86 12.68 11.53
CA LEU A 7 15.25 13.10 11.53
C LEU A 7 15.30 14.53 12.06
N ASP A 8 16.45 14.95 12.57
CA ASP A 8 16.73 16.37 12.89
C ASP A 8 16.71 17.27 11.63
N ASP A 9 16.37 16.71 10.48
CA ASP A 9 16.29 17.34 9.18
C ASP A 9 14.82 17.49 8.76
N PRO A 10 14.26 18.72 8.76
CA PRO A 10 12.86 18.96 8.42
C PRO A 10 12.54 18.68 6.95
N THR A 11 13.54 18.39 6.10
CA THR A 11 13.36 18.20 4.65
C THR A 11 13.12 16.74 4.24
N ARG A 12 13.05 15.81 5.20
CA ARG A 12 12.87 14.38 4.89
C ARG A 12 12.24 13.59 6.02
N LEU A 13 11.45 12.58 5.65
CA LEU A 13 10.89 11.59 6.56
C LEU A 13 11.61 10.24 6.38
N GLU A 14 12.03 9.63 7.48
CA GLU A 14 12.57 8.26 7.47
C GLU A 14 11.48 7.25 7.83
N VAL A 15 11.27 6.27 6.94
CA VAL A 15 10.40 5.13 7.16
C VAL A 15 11.24 3.85 7.25
N ARG A 16 11.19 3.18 8.40
CA ARG A 16 11.87 1.88 8.57
C ARG A 16 10.92 0.73 8.34
N VAL A 17 11.20 -0.08 7.33
CA VAL A 17 10.42 -1.29 7.02
C VAL A 17 11.24 -2.55 7.33
N PRO A 18 10.62 -3.68 7.71
CA PRO A 18 11.32 -4.95 7.87
C PRO A 18 12.04 -5.39 6.59
N ALA A 19 13.29 -5.87 6.71
CA ALA A 19 14.03 -6.49 5.61
C ALA A 19 13.69 -8.00 5.42
N VAL A 20 12.66 -8.48 6.13
CA VAL A 20 12.16 -9.86 6.10
C VAL A 20 10.64 -9.86 6.04
N ASN A 21 10.05 -10.96 5.60
CA ASN A 21 8.59 -11.12 5.52
C ASN A 21 7.93 -10.88 6.89
N ASN A 22 6.93 -10.01 6.94
CA ASN A 22 6.22 -9.64 8.16
C ASN A 22 4.77 -9.25 7.83
N GLY A 23 3.93 -10.26 7.54
CA GLY A 23 2.50 -10.10 7.25
C GLY A 23 2.22 -9.18 6.05
N ARG A 24 2.13 -7.87 6.33
CA ARG A 24 1.91 -6.77 5.36
C ARG A 24 3.14 -6.39 4.55
N PHE A 25 4.34 -6.69 5.07
CA PHE A 25 5.59 -6.54 4.33
C PHE A 25 6.00 -7.89 3.78
N ARG A 26 6.22 -7.95 2.47
CA ARG A 26 6.70 -9.14 1.79
C ARG A 26 7.91 -8.78 0.95
N ILE A 27 8.97 -9.55 1.09
CA ILE A 27 10.14 -9.45 0.23
C ILE A 27 9.88 -10.35 -0.97
N LYS A 28 10.00 -9.78 -2.15
CA LYS A 28 9.71 -10.45 -3.41
C LYS A 28 10.79 -10.13 -4.43
N ARG A 29 10.84 -10.96 -5.46
CA ARG A 29 11.67 -10.73 -6.64
C ARG A 29 10.84 -10.82 -7.92
N ARG A 30 11.20 -10.04 -8.93
CA ARG A 30 10.51 -10.04 -10.23
C ARG A 30 11.48 -9.78 -11.37
N ASP A 31 11.25 -10.43 -12.51
CA ASP A 31 12.08 -10.23 -13.70
C ASP A 31 11.69 -8.95 -14.46
N ASN A 32 10.42 -8.55 -14.38
CA ASN A 32 9.94 -7.28 -14.95
C ASN A 32 8.90 -6.59 -14.05
N PRO A 33 8.75 -5.25 -14.16
CA PRO A 33 7.84 -4.47 -13.31
C PRO A 33 6.37 -4.89 -13.34
N PHE A 34 5.90 -5.49 -14.43
CA PHE A 34 4.49 -5.83 -14.66
C PHE A 34 4.17 -7.32 -14.44
N SER A 35 5.15 -8.09 -13.96
CA SER A 35 5.00 -9.51 -13.66
C SER A 35 4.66 -9.75 -12.19
N PHE A 36 4.03 -10.89 -11.92
CA PHE A 36 3.84 -11.38 -10.56
C PHE A 36 5.19 -11.60 -9.89
N GLY A 37 5.43 -10.88 -8.79
CA GLY A 37 6.59 -11.11 -7.95
C GLY A 37 6.52 -12.46 -7.23
N ARG A 38 7.62 -13.19 -7.27
CA ARG A 38 7.79 -14.46 -6.57
C ARG A 38 8.24 -14.19 -5.13
N SER A 39 7.79 -15.01 -4.20
CA SER A 39 8.24 -14.96 -2.80
C SER A 39 9.76 -15.09 -2.73
N PHE A 40 10.39 -14.29 -1.88
CA PHE A 40 11.82 -14.31 -1.63
C PHE A 40 12.09 -14.55 -0.14
N ALA A 41 12.88 -15.57 0.16
CA ALA A 41 13.22 -15.96 1.52
C ALA A 41 14.47 -15.20 1.99
N ALA A 42 14.25 -13.96 2.44
CA ALA A 42 15.32 -12.99 2.75
C ALA A 42 16.40 -13.44 3.75
N THR A 43 16.13 -14.44 4.59
CA THR A 43 17.12 -14.99 5.54
C THR A 43 17.98 -16.11 4.96
N THR A 44 17.58 -16.67 3.83
CA THR A 44 18.26 -17.81 3.17
C THR A 44 18.79 -17.47 1.78
N GLU A 45 18.20 -16.47 1.12
CA GLU A 45 18.60 -15.98 -0.20
C GLU A 45 19.32 -14.64 -0.09
N GLU A 46 20.28 -14.40 -0.99
CA GLU A 46 21.04 -13.16 -1.08
C GLU A 46 20.26 -12.12 -1.89
N PHE A 47 20.24 -10.88 -1.42
CA PHE A 47 19.55 -9.80 -2.13
C PHE A 47 20.27 -9.47 -3.43
N SER A 48 19.47 -9.26 -4.47
CA SER A 48 19.88 -8.81 -5.79
C SER A 48 19.02 -7.63 -6.25
N ARG A 49 19.35 -7.01 -7.39
CA ARG A 49 18.69 -5.78 -7.85
C ARG A 49 17.21 -5.94 -8.23
N ASP A 50 16.79 -7.15 -8.54
CA ASP A 50 15.41 -7.55 -8.84
C ASP A 50 14.54 -7.76 -7.59
N VAL A 51 15.15 -7.66 -6.40
CA VAL A 51 14.44 -7.75 -5.11
C VAL A 51 13.78 -6.42 -4.76
N TYR A 52 12.56 -6.50 -4.25
CA TYR A 52 11.78 -5.36 -3.80
C TYR A 52 10.95 -5.71 -2.56
N VAL A 53 10.54 -4.67 -1.84
CA VAL A 53 9.56 -4.76 -0.75
C VAL A 53 8.18 -4.50 -1.32
N GLU A 54 7.27 -5.46 -1.18
CA GLU A 54 5.83 -5.27 -1.34
C GLU A 54 5.24 -4.91 0.02
N TRP A 55 4.74 -3.69 0.15
CA TRP A 55 4.04 -3.22 1.34
C TRP A 55 2.54 -3.11 1.05
N GLN A 56 1.76 -4.00 1.64
CA GLN A 56 0.31 -3.86 1.72
C GLN A 56 -0.05 -2.78 2.74
N ILE A 57 0.04 -1.52 2.30
CA ILE A 57 -0.12 -0.34 3.13
C ILE A 57 -1.60 -0.09 3.45
N GLY A 58 -1.90 0.29 4.70
CA GLY A 58 -3.21 0.80 5.11
C GLY A 58 -3.21 2.32 5.29
N TYR A 59 -4.38 2.89 5.55
CA TYR A 59 -4.56 4.32 5.80
C TYR A 59 -5.32 4.63 7.11
N ASP A 60 -5.95 3.63 7.74
CA ASP A 60 -6.73 3.80 8.95
C ASP A 60 -6.58 2.63 9.94
N VAL A 61 -7.07 2.85 11.15
CA VAL A 61 -7.17 1.82 12.19
C VAL A 61 -8.41 2.05 13.05
N THR A 62 -9.06 0.97 13.46
CA THR A 62 -10.22 1.04 14.35
C THR A 62 -9.77 1.31 15.80
N LEU A 63 -10.65 1.94 16.58
CA LEU A 63 -10.45 2.10 18.01
C LEU A 63 -10.22 0.77 18.76
N ALA A 64 -10.92 -0.29 18.35
CA ALA A 64 -10.75 -1.62 18.94
C ALA A 64 -9.32 -2.17 18.74
N ASP A 65 -8.76 -2.00 17.55
CA ASP A 65 -7.38 -2.41 17.24
C ASP A 65 -6.34 -1.58 18.04
N ILE A 66 -6.61 -0.29 18.29
CA ILE A 66 -5.77 0.56 19.14
C ILE A 66 -5.87 0.12 20.61
N ARG A 67 -7.09 -0.03 21.14
CA ARG A 67 -7.33 -0.40 22.55
C ARG A 67 -6.75 -1.77 22.89
N SER A 68 -6.77 -2.71 21.95
CA SER A 68 -6.16 -4.04 22.10
C SER A 68 -4.64 -4.06 21.87
N SER A 69 -4.00 -2.90 21.61
CA SER A 69 -2.57 -2.80 21.29
C SER A 69 -2.13 -3.66 20.11
N LYS A 70 -3.06 -4.04 19.24
CA LYS A 70 -2.76 -4.81 18.02
C LYS A 70 -2.11 -3.92 16.96
N LYS A 71 -2.49 -2.64 16.93
CA LYS A 71 -1.94 -1.61 16.06
C LYS A 71 -1.74 -0.33 16.85
N HIS A 72 -0.69 0.41 16.50
CA HIS A 72 -0.34 1.67 17.17
C HIS A 72 -0.24 2.79 16.13
N THR A 73 -0.78 3.96 16.46
CA THR A 73 -0.61 5.20 15.69
C THR A 73 -0.35 6.35 16.66
N THR A 74 0.51 7.29 16.24
CA THR A 74 0.72 8.54 16.99
C THR A 74 -0.46 9.51 16.88
N LEU A 75 -1.33 9.31 15.88
CA LEU A 75 -2.49 10.14 15.59
C LEU A 75 -3.79 9.62 16.22
N SER A 76 -3.68 8.87 17.31
CA SER A 76 -4.85 8.35 18.03
C SER A 76 -5.74 9.43 18.65
N HIS A 77 -5.31 10.68 18.69
CA HIS A 77 -6.14 11.81 19.12
C HIS A 77 -7.01 12.35 17.97
N LEU A 78 -6.64 12.08 16.71
CA LEU A 78 -7.44 12.42 15.53
C LEU A 78 -8.43 11.28 15.26
N ARG A 79 -9.71 11.61 15.18
CA ARG A 79 -10.82 10.67 15.01
C ARG A 79 -11.69 11.08 13.84
N PHE A 80 -12.20 10.08 13.12
CA PHE A 80 -13.19 10.27 12.08
C PHE A 80 -14.13 9.07 12.04
N THR A 81 -15.28 9.24 11.41
CA THR A 81 -16.27 8.18 11.21
C THR A 81 -16.09 7.60 9.82
N GLY A 82 -15.68 6.33 9.76
CA GLY A 82 -15.57 5.64 8.48
C GLY A 82 -16.92 5.36 7.84
N ASP A 83 -16.92 4.97 6.57
CA ASP A 83 -18.15 4.69 5.79
C ASP A 83 -19.03 3.62 6.44
N ASN A 84 -18.40 2.68 7.15
CA ASN A 84 -19.07 1.62 7.91
C ASN A 84 -19.65 2.08 9.26
N GLY A 85 -19.63 3.39 9.56
CA GLY A 85 -20.10 3.98 10.81
C GLY A 85 -19.19 3.77 12.02
N ASN A 86 -18.05 3.07 11.86
CA ASN A 86 -17.11 2.87 12.96
C ASN A 86 -16.19 4.08 13.13
N GLU A 87 -15.91 4.42 14.37
CA GLU A 87 -14.90 5.43 14.70
C GLU A 87 -13.47 4.86 14.51
N LYS A 88 -12.66 5.62 13.79
CA LYS A 88 -11.31 5.23 13.34
C LYS A 88 -10.30 6.36 13.59
N SER A 89 -9.01 6.05 13.43
CA SER A 89 -7.94 7.04 13.39
C SER A 89 -7.06 6.89 12.15
N PRO A 90 -6.42 7.98 11.69
CA PRO A 90 -5.35 7.92 10.71
C PRO A 90 -4.26 6.91 11.10
N TYR A 91 -3.74 6.17 10.13
CA TYR A 91 -2.71 5.14 10.35
C TYR A 91 -1.87 4.90 9.11
N GLU A 92 -0.61 4.50 9.28
CA GLU A 92 0.35 4.18 8.20
C GLU A 92 0.44 5.28 7.14
N LEU A 93 -0.22 5.13 5.98
CA LEU A 93 -0.23 6.14 4.92
C LEU A 93 -0.64 7.51 5.45
N SER A 94 -1.71 7.57 6.23
CA SER A 94 -2.25 8.84 6.72
C SER A 94 -1.34 9.50 7.75
N GLU A 95 -0.60 8.70 8.52
CA GLU A 95 0.39 9.20 9.47
C GLU A 95 1.64 9.74 8.76
N LEU A 96 2.09 9.05 7.71
CA LEU A 96 3.15 9.55 6.84
C LEU A 96 2.75 10.86 6.15
N PHE A 97 1.52 10.92 5.64
CA PHE A 97 1.00 12.08 4.95
C PHE A 97 0.82 13.27 5.90
N TYR A 98 0.27 13.06 7.09
CA TYR A 98 0.20 14.10 8.13
C TYR A 98 1.58 14.67 8.46
N ASN A 99 2.57 13.79 8.70
CA ASN A 99 3.94 14.23 8.99
C ASN A 99 4.57 14.99 7.81
N ALA A 100 4.24 14.62 6.57
CA ALA A 100 4.67 15.33 5.37
C ALA A 100 4.02 16.71 5.24
N VAL A 101 2.75 16.86 5.64
CA VAL A 101 2.08 18.17 5.66
C VAL A 101 2.67 19.07 6.74
N VAL A 102 2.86 18.55 7.96
CA VAL A 102 3.39 19.32 9.10
C VAL A 102 4.85 19.74 8.86
N SER A 103 5.65 18.92 8.18
CA SER A 103 7.02 19.26 7.78
C SER A 103 7.12 20.17 6.54
N GLY A 104 6.00 20.47 5.88
CA GLY A 104 5.97 21.30 4.67
C GLY A 104 6.41 20.58 3.39
N LEU A 105 6.65 19.26 3.43
CA LEU A 105 6.92 18.44 2.25
C LEU A 105 5.69 18.30 1.34
N ILE A 106 4.50 18.32 1.93
CA ILE A 106 3.22 18.42 1.21
C ILE A 106 2.56 19.73 1.61
N SER A 107 2.18 20.53 0.62
CA SER A 107 1.50 21.80 0.88
C SER A 107 0.06 21.58 1.34
N ARG A 108 -0.48 22.52 2.14
CA ARG A 108 -1.93 22.51 2.46
C ARG A 108 -2.80 22.62 1.21
N GLN A 109 -2.35 23.35 0.18
CA GLN A 109 -3.04 23.42 -1.11
C GLN A 109 -3.19 22.03 -1.75
N THR A 110 -2.18 21.16 -1.61
CA THR A 110 -2.28 19.78 -2.11
C THR A 110 -3.39 19.00 -1.40
N VAL A 111 -3.63 19.26 -0.11
CA VAL A 111 -4.74 18.65 0.64
C VAL A 111 -6.10 19.12 0.10
N ASP A 112 -6.23 20.43 -0.15
CA ASP A 112 -7.43 21.02 -0.74
C ASP A 112 -7.72 20.45 -2.14
N ASP A 113 -6.70 20.41 -3.00
CA ASP A 113 -6.80 19.86 -4.34
C ASP A 113 -7.21 18.38 -4.34
N LEU A 114 -6.75 17.59 -3.35
CA LEU A 114 -7.15 16.20 -3.20
C LEU A 114 -8.62 16.07 -2.79
N LEU A 115 -9.08 16.87 -1.82
CA LEU A 115 -10.47 16.87 -1.37
C LEU A 115 -11.43 17.18 -2.53
N ASP A 116 -11.13 18.23 -3.30
CA ASP A 116 -11.92 18.63 -4.47
C ASP A 116 -11.93 17.55 -5.55
N ARG A 117 -10.76 16.96 -5.86
CA ARG A 117 -10.67 15.88 -6.84
C ARG A 117 -11.44 14.64 -6.41
N PHE A 118 -11.39 14.27 -5.13
CA PHE A 118 -12.05 13.05 -4.66
C PHE A 118 -13.57 13.18 -4.70
N ALA A 119 -14.12 14.38 -4.48
CA ALA A 119 -15.55 14.63 -4.62
C ALA A 119 -16.06 14.31 -6.05
N ALA A 120 -15.22 14.49 -7.07
CA ALA A 120 -15.57 14.27 -8.47
C ALA A 120 -15.38 12.82 -8.97
N ILE A 121 -14.94 11.87 -8.13
CA ILE A 121 -14.71 10.48 -8.56
C ILE A 121 -16.04 9.74 -8.72
N GLU A 122 -16.27 9.13 -9.89
CA GLU A 122 -17.50 8.36 -10.16
C GLU A 122 -17.24 6.89 -10.51
N ALA A 123 -16.02 6.55 -10.94
CA ALA A 123 -15.66 5.21 -11.37
C ALA A 123 -14.74 4.52 -10.35
N PHE A 124 -15.10 3.31 -9.93
CA PHE A 124 -14.36 2.56 -8.91
C PHE A 124 -13.77 1.26 -9.45
N LEU A 125 -12.74 0.78 -8.77
CA LEU A 125 -12.05 -0.47 -9.12
C LEU A 125 -12.82 -1.72 -8.68
N ASP A 126 -13.67 -1.60 -7.65
CA ASP A 126 -14.55 -2.69 -7.17
C ASP A 126 -15.82 -2.88 -8.02
N ASP A 127 -16.18 -1.90 -8.84
CA ASP A 127 -17.27 -2.03 -9.84
C ASP A 127 -16.89 -2.97 -11.02
N ARG A 128 -15.61 -3.33 -11.14
CA ARG A 128 -15.11 -4.11 -12.29
C ARG A 128 -15.49 -5.57 -12.15
N LYS A 129 -16.24 -6.08 -13.12
CA LYS A 129 -16.71 -7.47 -13.17
C LYS A 129 -15.55 -8.45 -13.33
N ILE A 130 -15.67 -9.57 -12.64
CA ILE A 130 -14.83 -10.76 -12.85
C ILE A 130 -15.08 -11.28 -14.26
N ALA A 131 -14.04 -11.42 -15.07
CA ALA A 131 -14.16 -12.00 -16.41
C ALA A 131 -14.14 -13.52 -16.32
N VAL A 132 -15.11 -14.18 -16.96
CA VAL A 132 -15.20 -15.63 -17.07
C VAL A 132 -15.02 -16.01 -18.53
N GLY A 133 -14.04 -16.87 -18.80
CA GLY A 133 -13.75 -17.36 -20.14
C GLY A 133 -14.75 -18.42 -20.63
N PRO A 134 -14.63 -18.85 -21.89
CA PRO A 134 -15.44 -19.95 -22.42
C PRO A 134 -15.18 -21.26 -21.66
N LEU A 135 -16.20 -22.14 -21.64
CA LEU A 135 -16.09 -23.48 -21.07
C LEU A 135 -15.48 -24.45 -22.10
N THR A 136 -14.55 -25.29 -21.65
CA THR A 136 -13.95 -26.36 -22.45
C THR A 136 -14.00 -27.69 -21.71
N PRO A 137 -14.44 -28.79 -22.37
CA PRO A 137 -14.39 -30.11 -21.76
C PRO A 137 -12.93 -30.56 -21.62
N VAL A 138 -12.58 -31.10 -20.46
CA VAL A 138 -11.26 -31.69 -20.19
C VAL A 138 -11.42 -33.01 -19.46
N SER A 139 -10.47 -33.94 -19.63
CA SER A 139 -10.42 -35.19 -18.88
C SER A 139 -9.16 -35.21 -18.03
N ILE A 140 -9.33 -35.44 -16.73
CA ILE A 140 -8.22 -35.60 -15.78
C ILE A 140 -8.39 -36.96 -15.12
N ASN A 141 -7.42 -37.86 -15.32
CA ASN A 141 -7.46 -39.24 -14.82
C ASN A 141 -8.73 -40.01 -15.22
N GLY A 142 -9.23 -39.79 -16.45
CA GLY A 142 -10.42 -40.45 -16.97
C GLY A 142 -11.75 -39.86 -16.51
N ILE A 143 -11.73 -38.82 -15.68
CA ILE A 143 -12.92 -38.11 -15.21
C ILE A 143 -13.11 -36.83 -16.03
N GLY A 144 -14.31 -36.63 -16.58
CA GLY A 144 -14.65 -35.45 -17.38
C GLY A 144 -15.00 -34.22 -16.52
N PHE A 145 -14.46 -33.07 -16.88
CA PHE A 145 -14.72 -31.76 -16.27
C PHE A 145 -15.07 -30.72 -17.35
N GLN A 146 -15.70 -29.62 -16.94
CA GLN A 146 -15.78 -28.39 -17.72
C GLN A 146 -14.83 -27.36 -17.12
N GLN A 147 -13.81 -26.98 -17.86
CA GLN A 147 -12.80 -26.02 -17.46
C GLN A 147 -13.16 -24.63 -17.99
N THR A 148 -12.92 -23.59 -17.19
CA THR A 148 -12.92 -22.18 -17.64
C THR A 148 -11.80 -21.43 -16.92
N SER A 149 -11.45 -20.25 -17.42
CA SER A 149 -10.55 -19.32 -16.75
C SER A 149 -11.35 -18.20 -16.09
N ILE A 150 -10.97 -17.85 -14.86
CA ILE A 150 -11.51 -16.70 -14.14
C ILE A 150 -10.40 -15.67 -14.04
N ALA A 151 -10.58 -14.50 -14.65
CA ALA A 151 -9.59 -13.43 -14.65
C ALA A 151 -10.06 -12.27 -13.75
N LEU A 152 -9.15 -11.85 -12.86
CA LEU A 152 -9.31 -10.68 -12.00
C LEU A 152 -8.31 -9.60 -12.44
N PRO A 153 -8.73 -8.33 -12.56
CA PRO A 153 -7.85 -7.28 -13.02
C PRO A 153 -6.76 -6.97 -11.98
N SER A 154 -5.57 -6.64 -12.47
CA SER A 154 -4.48 -6.05 -11.69
C SER A 154 -4.00 -4.79 -12.40
N TYR A 155 -3.73 -3.75 -11.62
CA TYR A 155 -3.32 -2.45 -12.13
C TYR A 155 -1.93 -2.13 -11.60
N PHE A 156 -1.09 -1.57 -12.47
CA PHE A 156 0.27 -1.19 -12.15
C PHE A 156 0.42 0.29 -12.48
N MET A 157 0.81 1.08 -11.49
CA MET A 157 1.09 2.51 -11.64
C MET A 157 2.55 2.76 -11.26
N PRO A 158 3.48 2.71 -12.24
CA PRO A 158 4.87 3.09 -12.03
C PRO A 158 4.96 4.56 -11.63
N LEU A 159 5.91 4.88 -10.75
CA LEU A 159 6.26 6.23 -10.34
C LEU A 159 7.73 6.49 -10.71
N PRO A 160 8.02 6.85 -11.98
CA PRO A 160 9.39 6.97 -12.48
C PRO A 160 10.27 7.93 -11.67
N GLN A 161 9.67 8.98 -11.11
CA GLN A 161 10.35 10.00 -10.31
C GLN A 161 11.03 9.43 -9.06
N CYS A 162 10.52 8.33 -8.52
CA CYS A 162 11.05 7.73 -7.30
C CYS A 162 11.39 6.24 -7.43
N GLY A 163 11.24 5.68 -8.63
CA GLY A 163 11.49 4.26 -8.94
C GLY A 163 10.52 3.29 -8.26
N MET A 164 9.52 3.78 -7.53
CA MET A 164 8.51 2.95 -6.86
C MET A 164 7.35 2.63 -7.79
N GLN A 165 6.50 1.70 -7.39
CA GLN A 165 5.29 1.34 -8.13
C GLN A 165 4.14 1.10 -7.16
N ILE A 166 2.94 1.58 -7.51
CA ILE A 166 1.71 1.22 -6.80
C ILE A 166 1.00 0.15 -7.60
N GLU A 167 0.61 -0.93 -6.93
CA GLU A 167 -0.12 -2.04 -7.53
C GLU A 167 -1.48 -2.18 -6.88
N VAL A 168 -2.51 -2.42 -7.68
CA VAL A 168 -3.84 -2.76 -7.18
C VAL A 168 -4.23 -4.12 -7.72
N SER A 169 -4.40 -5.09 -6.82
CA SER A 169 -4.89 -6.42 -7.16
C SER A 169 -6.34 -6.55 -6.73
N VAL A 170 -7.24 -6.77 -7.68
CA VAL A 170 -8.65 -7.05 -7.37
C VAL A 170 -8.78 -8.53 -7.00
N GLN A 171 -9.27 -8.81 -5.80
CA GLN A 171 -9.37 -10.17 -5.25
C GLN A 171 -10.81 -10.50 -4.88
N LYS A 172 -11.17 -11.79 -4.87
CA LYS A 172 -12.47 -12.20 -4.31
C LYS A 172 -12.48 -11.97 -2.80
N GLN A 173 -13.58 -11.45 -2.27
CA GLN A 173 -13.76 -11.35 -0.83
C GLN A 173 -13.85 -12.77 -0.22
N GLN A 174 -13.14 -13.01 0.90
CA GLN A 174 -13.07 -14.34 1.51
C GLN A 174 -14.38 -14.81 2.18
N TYR A 175 -15.28 -13.87 2.54
CA TYR A 175 -16.51 -14.16 3.29
C TYR A 175 -17.73 -13.37 2.81
N ALA A 176 -17.67 -12.76 1.63
CA ALA A 176 -18.75 -11.94 1.08
C ALA A 176 -18.82 -12.07 -0.44
N ALA A 177 -19.97 -11.73 -1.01
CA ALA A 177 -20.16 -11.70 -2.46
C ALA A 177 -19.56 -10.39 -3.01
N GLY A 178 -18.49 -10.49 -3.79
CA GLY A 178 -17.89 -9.33 -4.43
C GLY A 178 -16.40 -9.47 -4.64
N VAL A 179 -15.81 -8.36 -5.07
CA VAL A 179 -14.36 -8.19 -5.19
C VAL A 179 -13.88 -7.08 -4.27
N GLN A 180 -12.60 -7.12 -3.91
CA GLN A 180 -11.94 -6.12 -3.11
C GLN A 180 -10.61 -5.75 -3.77
N PRO A 181 -10.40 -4.47 -4.10
CA PRO A 181 -9.10 -3.97 -4.50
C PRO A 181 -8.15 -3.92 -3.30
N MET A 182 -6.99 -4.55 -3.44
CA MET A 182 -5.91 -4.51 -2.46
C MET A 182 -4.76 -3.67 -3.02
N VAL A 183 -4.37 -2.62 -2.29
CA VAL A 183 -3.30 -1.70 -2.70
C VAL A 183 -1.97 -2.13 -2.10
N TYR A 184 -0.93 -2.13 -2.93
CA TYR A 184 0.44 -2.45 -2.55
C TYR A 184 1.39 -1.35 -3.04
N LEU A 185 2.26 -0.87 -2.16
CA LEU A 185 3.42 -0.07 -2.54
C LEU A 185 4.62 -1.00 -2.74
N CYS A 186 5.19 -0.98 -3.93
CA CYS A 186 6.34 -1.76 -4.32
C CYS A 186 7.59 -0.88 -4.40
N ILE A 187 8.56 -1.21 -3.56
CA ILE A 187 9.76 -0.40 -3.31
C ILE A 187 10.98 -1.24 -3.69
N PRO A 188 11.64 -0.98 -4.84
CA PRO A 188 12.86 -1.69 -5.22
C PRO A 188 13.96 -1.53 -4.16
N ILE A 189 14.84 -2.53 -4.03
CA ILE A 189 15.91 -2.48 -3.02
C ILE A 189 16.79 -1.23 -3.17
N GLY A 190 17.02 -0.77 -4.41
CA GLY A 190 17.79 0.44 -4.72
C GLY A 190 17.12 1.75 -4.28
N SER A 191 15.85 1.74 -3.86
CA SER A 191 15.17 2.94 -3.34
C SER A 191 15.47 3.20 -1.87
N PHE A 192 15.94 2.19 -1.13
CA PHE A 192 16.30 2.32 0.27
C PHE A 192 17.74 2.86 0.41
N GLU A 193 17.95 3.76 1.36
CA GLU A 193 19.25 4.38 1.62
C GLU A 193 20.32 3.32 1.95
N ASN A 194 19.95 2.32 2.76
CA ASN A 194 20.82 1.20 3.08
C ASN A 194 20.64 -0.01 2.15
N GLY A 195 19.90 0.12 1.04
CA GLY A 195 19.72 -0.95 0.05
C GLY A 195 21.03 -1.54 -0.48
N PRO A 196 22.05 -0.72 -0.83
CA PRO A 196 23.34 -1.22 -1.32
C PRO A 196 24.04 -2.19 -0.36
N SER A 197 23.90 -2.01 0.97
CA SER A 197 24.53 -2.92 1.94
C SER A 197 23.86 -4.29 2.02
N PHE A 198 22.67 -4.47 1.45
CA PHE A 198 22.02 -5.78 1.37
C PHE A 198 22.46 -6.56 0.12
N LEU A 199 22.93 -5.90 -0.94
CA LEU A 199 23.27 -6.59 -2.19
C LEU A 199 24.36 -7.66 -1.97
N GLY A 200 24.10 -8.89 -2.40
CA GLY A 200 24.99 -10.04 -2.17
C GLY A 200 24.98 -10.58 -0.73
N HIS A 201 24.09 -10.07 0.12
CA HIS A 201 23.98 -10.46 1.53
C HIS A 201 22.56 -10.94 1.85
N ARG A 202 22.44 -11.72 2.92
CA ARG A 202 21.16 -12.20 3.47
C ARG A 202 20.73 -11.29 4.61
N ALA A 203 19.44 -11.05 4.74
CA ALA A 203 18.89 -10.29 5.87
C ALA A 203 18.84 -11.15 7.14
N LYS A 204 18.96 -10.51 8.29
CA LYS A 204 18.67 -11.08 9.61
C LYS A 204 17.26 -10.69 10.04
N SER A 205 16.65 -11.47 10.94
CA SER A 205 15.24 -11.29 11.34
C SER A 205 14.88 -9.90 11.91
N LYS A 206 15.86 -9.12 12.38
CA LYS A 206 15.67 -7.76 12.93
C LYS A 206 16.09 -6.65 11.98
N ASP A 207 16.65 -6.98 10.81
CA ASP A 207 17.14 -5.99 9.88
C ASP A 207 16.00 -5.12 9.33
N LYS A 208 16.34 -3.85 9.08
CA LYS A 208 15.43 -2.82 8.60
C LYS A 208 16.00 -2.17 7.35
N LEU A 209 15.13 -1.92 6.39
CA LEU A 209 15.40 -1.07 5.24
C LEU A 209 14.91 0.35 5.55
N ARG A 210 15.72 1.35 5.20
CA ARG A 210 15.45 2.78 5.46
C ARG A 210 15.01 3.47 4.18
N LEU A 211 13.73 3.83 4.10
CA LEU A 211 13.17 4.59 3.00
C LEU A 211 13.17 6.07 3.39
N MET A 212 13.81 6.89 2.57
CA MET A 212 13.81 8.34 2.72
C MET A 212 12.74 8.94 1.80
N LEU A 213 11.83 9.71 2.38
CA LEU A 213 10.83 10.50 1.67
C LEU A 213 11.22 11.98 1.74
N ASP A 214 11.75 12.49 0.64
CA ASP A 214 12.07 13.90 0.40
C ASP A 214 11.02 14.54 -0.52
N VAL A 215 11.26 15.78 -0.96
CA VAL A 215 10.35 16.52 -1.85
C VAL A 215 10.03 15.78 -3.15
N GLU A 216 10.95 14.97 -3.69
CA GLU A 216 10.74 14.23 -4.94
C GLU A 216 9.92 12.95 -4.69
N ARG A 217 10.14 12.31 -3.54
CA ARG A 217 9.57 10.99 -3.22
C ARG A 217 8.24 11.08 -2.48
N VAL A 218 7.93 12.19 -1.83
CA VAL A 218 6.72 12.36 -1.01
C VAL A 218 5.43 12.30 -1.83
N GLU A 219 5.49 12.59 -3.14
CA GLU A 219 4.35 12.46 -4.08
C GLU A 219 3.80 11.02 -4.13
N VAL A 220 4.59 10.01 -3.72
CA VAL A 220 4.08 8.63 -3.56
C VAL A 220 2.89 8.57 -2.59
N LEU A 221 2.89 9.40 -1.55
CA LEU A 221 1.81 9.45 -0.56
C LEU A 221 0.54 10.04 -1.18
N VAL A 222 0.69 11.12 -1.96
CA VAL A 222 -0.41 11.74 -2.74
C VAL A 222 -0.98 10.73 -3.74
N ALA A 223 -0.11 10.02 -4.45
CA ALA A 223 -0.50 8.99 -5.41
C ALA A 223 -1.25 7.82 -4.75
N LEU A 224 -0.82 7.37 -3.57
CA LEU A 224 -1.53 6.35 -2.80
C LEU A 224 -2.92 6.81 -2.38
N PHE A 225 -3.07 8.05 -1.88
CA PHE A 225 -4.38 8.62 -1.56
C PHE A 225 -5.31 8.64 -2.77
N ARG A 226 -4.80 9.07 -3.94
CA ARG A 226 -5.55 9.01 -5.21
C ARG A 226 -6.00 7.58 -5.53
N VAL A 227 -5.11 6.60 -5.41
CA VAL A 227 -5.44 5.19 -5.69
C VAL A 227 -6.50 4.66 -4.73
N PHE A 228 -6.36 4.89 -3.42
CA PHE A 228 -7.37 4.48 -2.45
C PHE A 228 -8.73 5.12 -2.71
N SER A 229 -8.77 6.40 -3.09
CA SER A 229 -10.02 7.08 -3.42
C SER A 229 -10.78 6.47 -4.61
N MET A 230 -10.08 5.72 -5.48
CA MET A 230 -10.67 5.00 -6.62
C MET A 230 -10.96 3.52 -6.31
N CYS A 231 -10.52 2.99 -5.17
CA CYS A 231 -10.72 1.58 -4.85
C CYS A 231 -12.21 1.23 -4.67
N SER A 232 -12.95 2.04 -3.91
CA SER A 232 -14.39 1.89 -3.71
C SER A 232 -15.00 3.19 -3.17
N LYS A 233 -16.33 3.28 -3.14
CA LYS A 233 -17.03 4.40 -2.48
C LYS A 233 -16.67 4.52 -1.00
N ALA A 234 -16.57 3.39 -0.31
CA ALA A 234 -16.20 3.34 1.11
C ALA A 234 -14.76 3.84 1.33
N HIS A 235 -13.81 3.40 0.50
CA HIS A 235 -12.43 3.89 0.57
C HIS A 235 -12.35 5.39 0.29
N ARG A 236 -13.10 5.88 -0.70
CA ARG A 236 -13.19 7.32 -1.02
C ARG A 236 -13.69 8.14 0.16
N HIS A 237 -14.80 7.73 0.78
CA HIS A 237 -15.35 8.38 1.96
C HIS A 237 -14.31 8.43 3.08
N ASP A 238 -13.73 7.27 3.43
CA ASP A 238 -12.74 7.19 4.51
C ASP A 238 -11.54 8.12 4.26
N VAL A 239 -10.99 8.16 3.05
CA VAL A 239 -9.83 9.03 2.77
C VAL A 239 -10.20 10.52 2.74
N GLN A 240 -11.42 10.89 2.36
CA GLN A 240 -11.89 12.28 2.43
C GLN A 240 -12.04 12.75 3.88
N GLU A 241 -12.60 11.90 4.74
CA GLU A 241 -12.69 12.17 6.18
C GLU A 241 -11.30 12.34 6.81
N ILE A 242 -10.35 11.47 6.46
CA ILE A 242 -8.96 11.57 6.92
C ILE A 242 -8.32 12.88 6.49
N LEU A 243 -8.44 13.26 5.21
CA LEU A 243 -7.88 14.51 4.72
C LEU A 243 -8.54 15.72 5.39
N SER A 244 -9.83 15.65 5.71
CA SER A 244 -10.56 16.71 6.42
C SER A 244 -10.04 16.90 7.85
N VAL A 245 -9.80 15.81 8.60
CA VAL A 245 -9.23 15.92 9.96
C VAL A 245 -7.77 16.39 9.94
N ILE A 246 -6.98 15.97 8.94
CA ILE A 246 -5.61 16.46 8.76
C ILE A 246 -5.61 17.95 8.42
N LYS A 247 -6.52 18.42 7.55
CA LYS A 247 -6.68 19.83 7.19
C LYS A 247 -7.03 20.71 8.39
N GLY A 248 -7.80 20.19 9.33
CA GLY A 248 -8.22 20.89 10.55
C GLY A 248 -7.13 21.05 11.63
N CYS A 249 -5.98 20.38 11.46
CA CYS A 249 -4.79 20.55 12.31
C CYS A 249 -3.93 21.71 11.83
#